data_AF-A0A1Q6SQ25-F1
#
_entry.id   AF-A0A1Q6SQ25-F1
#
_cell.length_a   1.000
_cell.length_b   1.000
_cell.length_c   1.000
_cell.angle_alpha   90.00
_cell.angle_beta   90.00
_cell.angle_gamma   90.00
#
_symmetry.space_group_name_H-M   'P 1'
#
loop_
_entity.id
_entity.type
_entity.pdbx_description
1 polymer ?
#
loop_
_entity_poly.entity_id
_entity_poly.type
_entity_poly.pdbx_seq_one_letter_code
_entity_poly.pdbx_strand_id
1 'polypeptide(L)'
;MRTIHVNDVTSNIREMCIEANHYLTPDMDAALKNAVETEKSGLGKQILNQLQDNLKIAGEDMIPICQDTGMAVVFMEIGQDVHFEGGSLEEAIHEGVRQGYVEGYLRKSVVKDPLIRENTKDNTPATIHYSIVSGDEVKITVAPKGFGSENMSRVFMLKPADGIEGVKNAILTAVKDAGPNACPPMVVGVGIGGTFEKCALMAKQALTRPVNEHSTIPYVKEMEEELLERINKTGIGPGGLGGTTTALAVNINTYATHIAGLPVAVNICCHVNRHAVRVL
;
A
#
# COMPACT_ATOMS: atom_id res chain seq x y z
N MET A 1 24.77 12.48 16.97
CA MET A 1 23.62 11.72 17.49
C MET A 1 22.48 12.70 17.73
N ARG A 2 21.44 12.63 16.91
CA ARG A 2 20.22 13.42 17.02
C ARG A 2 19.27 12.73 17.98
N THR A 3 18.70 13.49 18.92
CA THR A 3 17.72 12.97 19.86
C THR A 3 16.32 13.34 19.40
N ILE A 4 15.40 12.36 19.37
CA ILE A 4 13.99 12.55 19.05
C ILE A 4 13.15 12.06 20.23
N HIS A 5 12.24 12.90 20.71
CA HIS A 5 11.34 12.51 21.78
C HIS A 5 10.19 11.67 21.20
N VAL A 6 9.85 10.55 21.82
CA VAL A 6 8.82 9.63 21.27
C VAL A 6 7.43 10.26 21.14
N ASN A 7 7.13 11.32 21.91
CA ASN A 7 5.91 12.12 21.74
C ASN A 7 5.79 12.78 20.35
N ASP A 8 6.92 13.14 19.71
CA ASP A 8 6.92 13.67 18.35
C ASP A 8 6.51 12.57 17.36
N VAL A 9 6.96 11.33 17.59
CA VAL A 9 6.54 10.15 16.81
C VAL A 9 5.05 9.89 16.98
N THR A 10 4.54 9.88 18.22
CA THR A 10 3.10 9.72 18.51
C THR A 10 2.27 10.76 17.77
N SER A 11 2.64 12.03 17.87
CA SER A 11 1.90 13.16 17.28
C SER A 11 1.86 13.07 15.75
N ASN A 12 3.02 12.75 15.14
CA ASN A 12 3.09 12.58 13.68
C ASN A 12 2.26 11.39 13.20
N ILE A 13 2.34 10.23 13.87
CA ILE A 13 1.59 9.04 13.45
C ILE A 13 0.09 9.24 13.61
N ARG A 14 -0.35 9.92 14.67
CA ARG A 14 -1.75 10.32 14.86
C ARG A 14 -2.26 11.12 13.66
N GLU A 15 -1.55 12.19 13.32
CA GLU A 15 -1.94 13.08 12.21
C GLU A 15 -1.90 12.34 10.86
N MET A 16 -0.85 11.54 10.62
CA MET A 16 -0.72 10.74 9.40
C MET A 16 -1.82 9.68 9.24
N CYS A 17 -2.29 9.09 10.34
CA CYS A 17 -3.42 8.15 10.31
C CYS A 17 -4.72 8.84 9.88
N ILE A 18 -4.96 10.06 10.35
CA ILE A 18 -6.12 10.88 9.95
C ILE A 18 -5.95 11.30 8.50
N GLU A 19 -4.81 11.90 8.15
CA GLU A 19 -4.48 12.40 6.81
C GLU A 19 -4.66 11.32 5.74
N ALA A 20 -4.02 10.16 5.89
CA ALA A 20 -4.08 9.09 4.91
C ALA A 20 -5.50 8.50 4.74
N ASN A 21 -6.39 8.63 5.72
CA ASN A 21 -7.75 8.11 5.60
C ASN A 21 -8.73 9.10 4.96
N HIS A 22 -8.42 10.39 4.94
CA HIS A 22 -9.27 11.45 4.36
C HIS A 22 -8.78 11.91 2.99
N TYR A 23 -7.47 11.83 2.74
CA TYR A 23 -6.85 12.29 1.50
C TYR A 23 -6.01 11.18 0.86
N LEU A 24 -6.13 11.02 -0.45
CA LEU A 24 -5.14 10.29 -1.23
C LEU A 24 -3.96 11.19 -1.54
N THR A 25 -2.81 10.57 -1.82
CA THR A 25 -1.63 11.29 -2.27
C THR A 25 -1.89 11.98 -3.62
N PRO A 26 -1.22 13.12 -3.91
CA PRO A 26 -1.46 13.87 -5.15
C PRO A 26 -1.29 13.06 -6.43
N ASP A 27 -0.36 12.10 -6.45
CA ASP A 27 -0.13 11.19 -7.58
C ASP A 27 -1.31 10.24 -7.81
N MET A 28 -1.95 9.76 -6.74
CA MET A 28 -3.15 8.91 -6.83
C MET A 28 -4.36 9.68 -7.36
N ASP A 29 -4.58 10.92 -6.88
CA ASP A 29 -5.64 11.80 -7.40
C ASP A 29 -5.42 12.10 -8.89
N ALA A 30 -4.19 12.43 -9.28
CA ALA A 30 -3.83 12.64 -10.68
C ALA A 30 -4.05 11.39 -11.54
N ALA A 31 -3.68 10.19 -11.05
CA ALA A 31 -3.89 8.94 -11.76
C ALA A 31 -5.38 8.62 -11.96
N LEU A 32 -6.22 8.87 -10.95
CA LEU A 32 -7.67 8.69 -11.08
C LEU A 32 -8.30 9.68 -12.07
N LYS A 33 -7.83 10.94 -12.09
CA LYS A 33 -8.24 11.94 -13.11
C LYS A 33 -7.90 11.50 -14.52
N ASN A 34 -6.66 11.09 -14.73
CA ASN A 34 -6.24 10.56 -16.03
C ASN A 34 -7.03 9.29 -16.42
N ALA A 35 -7.36 8.42 -15.46
CA ALA A 35 -8.19 7.24 -15.72
C ALA A 35 -9.60 7.60 -16.21
N VAL A 36 -10.25 8.63 -15.63
CA VAL A 36 -11.57 9.11 -16.10
C VAL A 36 -11.49 9.58 -17.55
N GLU A 37 -10.44 10.31 -17.90
CA GLU A 37 -10.24 10.86 -19.25
C GLU A 37 -10.02 9.76 -20.30
N THR A 38 -9.22 8.75 -19.94
CA THR A 38 -8.71 7.73 -20.87
C THR A 38 -9.51 6.43 -20.92
N GLU A 39 -10.36 6.16 -19.91
CA GLU A 39 -11.24 4.98 -19.91
C GLU A 39 -12.14 4.97 -21.16
N LYS A 40 -12.38 3.80 -21.75
CA LYS A 40 -13.20 3.68 -22.97
C LYS A 40 -14.63 3.23 -22.68
N SER A 41 -14.86 2.52 -21.59
CA SER A 41 -16.16 2.04 -21.14
C SER A 41 -16.99 3.17 -20.54
N GLY A 42 -18.22 3.35 -21.02
CA GLY A 42 -19.16 4.32 -20.42
C GLY A 42 -19.45 4.03 -18.95
N LEU A 43 -19.66 2.75 -18.60
CA LEU A 43 -19.85 2.32 -17.22
C LEU A 43 -18.56 2.51 -16.39
N GLY A 44 -17.39 2.17 -16.97
CA GLY A 44 -16.11 2.37 -16.31
C GLY A 44 -15.87 3.84 -15.96
N LYS A 45 -16.16 4.76 -16.88
CA LYS A 45 -16.10 6.21 -16.62
C LYS A 45 -17.04 6.63 -15.50
N GLN A 46 -18.28 6.14 -15.48
CA GLN A 46 -19.24 6.46 -14.41
C GLN A 46 -18.71 6.04 -13.04
N ILE A 47 -18.14 4.84 -12.93
CA ILE A 47 -17.54 4.35 -11.68
C ILE A 47 -16.37 5.23 -11.26
N LEU A 48 -15.44 5.54 -12.18
CA LEU A 48 -14.28 6.38 -11.86
C LEU A 48 -14.69 7.79 -11.42
N ASN A 49 -15.72 8.39 -12.04
CA ASN A 49 -16.27 9.67 -11.59
C ASN A 49 -16.87 9.57 -10.17
N GLN A 50 -17.61 8.49 -9.86
CA GLN A 50 -18.11 8.26 -8.50
C GLN A 50 -16.98 8.14 -7.47
N LEU A 51 -15.87 7.50 -7.84
CA LEU A 51 -14.68 7.43 -6.97
C LEU A 51 -14.12 8.84 -6.71
N GLN A 52 -14.03 9.70 -7.73
CA GLN A 52 -13.58 11.08 -7.57
C GLN A 52 -14.53 11.92 -6.71
N ASP A 53 -15.83 11.81 -6.94
CA ASP A 53 -16.84 12.49 -6.13
C ASP A 53 -16.72 12.06 -4.66
N ASN A 54 -16.52 10.76 -4.42
CA ASN A 54 -16.29 10.23 -3.08
C ASN A 54 -15.01 10.80 -2.44
N LEU A 55 -13.91 10.92 -3.18
CA LEU A 55 -12.67 11.55 -2.67
C LEU A 55 -12.87 13.02 -2.32
N LYS A 56 -13.63 13.75 -3.14
CA LYS A 56 -13.95 15.15 -2.88
C LYS A 56 -14.79 15.29 -1.61
N ILE A 57 -15.87 14.49 -1.49
CA ILE A 57 -16.73 14.49 -0.31
C ILE A 57 -15.93 14.12 0.95
N ALA A 58 -15.09 13.08 0.87
CA ALA A 58 -14.24 12.66 1.98
C ALA A 58 -13.35 13.80 2.51
N GLY A 59 -12.75 14.56 1.61
CA GLY A 59 -11.89 15.69 1.95
C GLY A 59 -12.63 16.94 2.43
N GLU A 60 -13.81 17.25 1.88
CA GLU A 60 -14.63 18.41 2.25
C GLU A 60 -15.38 18.20 3.57
N ASP A 61 -15.97 17.01 3.76
CA ASP A 61 -16.80 16.68 4.92
C ASP A 61 -16.01 16.04 6.06
N MET A 62 -14.70 15.80 5.87
CA MET A 62 -13.83 15.11 6.82
C MET A 62 -14.39 13.74 7.23
N ILE A 63 -14.80 12.97 6.22
CA ILE A 63 -15.28 11.59 6.36
C ILE A 63 -14.25 10.66 5.70
N PRO A 64 -13.96 9.47 6.28
CA PRO A 64 -12.99 8.58 5.66
C PRO A 64 -13.39 8.15 4.25
N ILE A 65 -12.42 8.09 3.34
CA ILE A 65 -12.62 7.71 1.93
C ILE A 65 -13.33 6.36 1.77
N CYS A 66 -13.10 5.43 2.71
CA CYS A 66 -13.67 4.09 2.70
C CYS A 66 -14.10 3.68 4.10
N GLN A 67 -15.20 2.91 4.18
CA GLN A 67 -15.68 2.36 5.45
C GLN A 67 -14.64 1.44 6.11
N ASP A 68 -13.78 0.79 5.31
CA ASP A 68 -12.61 0.10 5.81
C ASP A 68 -11.43 1.06 5.90
N THR A 69 -11.23 1.65 7.08
CA THR A 69 -10.08 2.52 7.39
C THR A 69 -8.77 1.73 7.58
N GLY A 70 -8.83 0.40 7.44
CA GLY A 70 -7.67 -0.47 7.34
C GLY A 70 -6.98 -0.76 8.67
N MET A 71 -6.00 -1.64 8.60
CA MET A 71 -5.02 -1.85 9.66
C MET A 71 -3.81 -0.95 9.40
N ALA A 72 -3.33 -0.25 10.42
CA ALA A 72 -2.14 0.59 10.28
C ALA A 72 -0.90 -0.28 10.01
N VAL A 73 -0.23 -0.03 8.88
CA VAL A 73 1.13 -0.53 8.61
C VAL A 73 2.06 0.68 8.67
N VAL A 74 3.11 0.59 9.48
CA VAL A 74 4.07 1.68 9.71
C VAL A 74 5.46 1.22 9.30
N PHE A 75 6.07 1.93 8.35
CA PHE A 75 7.48 1.78 8.01
C PHE A 75 8.29 2.87 8.69
N MET A 76 9.28 2.45 9.47
CA MET A 76 10.20 3.31 10.17
C MET A 76 11.59 3.13 9.56
N GLU A 77 12.02 4.06 8.72
CA GLU A 77 13.40 4.15 8.24
C GLU A 77 14.16 5.09 9.19
N ILE A 78 15.02 4.51 10.05
CA ILE A 78 15.66 5.18 11.18
C ILE A 78 17.15 5.37 10.88
N GLY A 79 17.62 6.61 10.88
CA GLY A 79 19.03 6.96 10.77
C GLY A 79 19.87 6.32 11.89
N GLN A 80 21.04 5.81 11.54
CA GLN A 80 22.01 5.22 12.49
C GLN A 80 22.44 6.19 13.59
N ASP A 81 22.36 7.50 13.34
CA ASP A 81 22.73 8.54 14.27
C ASP A 81 21.55 9.06 15.10
N VAL A 82 20.43 8.34 15.16
CA VAL A 82 19.22 8.71 15.92
C VAL A 82 19.16 8.00 17.28
N HIS A 83 18.82 8.74 18.32
CA HIS A 83 18.47 8.24 19.63
C HIS A 83 17.05 8.65 20.02
N PHE A 84 16.20 7.69 20.38
CA PHE A 84 14.87 7.97 20.89
C PHE A 84 14.86 8.08 22.41
N GLU A 85 14.20 9.10 22.94
CA GLU A 85 14.03 9.31 24.38
C GLU A 85 12.55 9.48 24.78
N GLY A 86 12.28 9.40 26.09
CA GLY A 86 10.93 9.62 26.63
C GLY A 86 10.03 8.38 26.66
N GLY A 87 10.50 7.21 26.22
CA GLY A 87 9.76 5.95 26.33
C GLY A 87 10.10 4.91 25.27
N SER A 88 9.20 3.93 25.11
CA SER A 88 9.29 2.93 24.04
C SER A 88 8.79 3.52 22.72
N LEU A 89 9.61 3.40 21.66
CA LEU A 89 9.23 3.79 20.30
C LEU A 89 7.98 3.02 19.82
N GLU A 90 7.92 1.72 20.10
CA GLU A 90 6.80 0.87 19.69
C GLU A 90 5.48 1.28 20.33
N GLU A 91 5.50 1.59 21.64
CA GLU A 91 4.32 2.08 22.35
C GLU A 91 3.89 3.46 21.84
N ALA A 92 4.84 4.33 21.51
CA ALA A 92 4.54 5.63 20.91
C ALA A 92 3.90 5.50 19.52
N ILE A 93 4.35 4.54 18.71
CA ILE A 93 3.73 4.21 17.43
C ILE A 93 2.29 3.70 17.64
N HIS A 94 2.08 2.74 18.54
CA HIS A 94 0.74 2.24 18.86
C HIS A 94 -0.17 3.31 19.43
N GLU A 95 0.33 4.18 20.29
CA GLU A 95 -0.43 5.30 20.85
C GLU A 95 -0.81 6.32 19.77
N GLY A 96 0.10 6.64 18.83
CA GLY A 96 -0.21 7.49 17.69
C GLY A 96 -1.34 6.90 16.83
N VAL A 97 -1.29 5.59 16.57
CA VAL A 97 -2.37 4.88 15.85
C VAL A 97 -3.68 4.91 16.65
N ARG A 98 -3.65 4.61 17.94
CA ARG A 98 -4.83 4.65 18.82
C ARG A 98 -5.49 6.03 18.79
N GLN A 99 -4.72 7.09 19.00
CA GLN A 99 -5.20 8.47 18.95
C GLN A 99 -5.75 8.81 17.56
N GLY A 100 -5.01 8.50 16.49
CA GLY A 100 -5.42 8.82 15.12
C GLY A 100 -6.74 8.15 14.72
N TYR A 101 -6.94 6.88 15.11
CA TYR A 101 -8.19 6.17 14.82
C TYR A 101 -9.36 6.64 15.70
N VAL A 102 -9.11 7.03 16.95
CA VAL A 102 -10.15 7.56 17.85
C VAL A 102 -10.56 8.97 17.43
N GLU A 103 -9.60 9.90 17.33
CA GLU A 103 -9.82 11.32 17.03
C GLU A 103 -10.26 11.55 15.58
N GLY A 104 -9.77 10.75 14.64
CA GLY A 104 -10.20 10.78 13.23
C GLY A 104 -11.54 10.10 12.96
N TYR A 105 -12.26 9.65 13.99
CA TYR A 105 -13.52 8.90 13.86
C TYR A 105 -13.43 7.69 12.90
N LEU A 106 -12.24 7.09 12.79
CA LEU A 106 -11.97 5.97 11.90
C LEU A 106 -12.57 4.66 12.43
N ARG A 107 -12.78 3.67 11.56
CA ARG A 107 -13.25 2.34 11.97
C ARG A 107 -12.13 1.55 12.66
N LYS A 108 -12.44 0.94 13.80
CA LYS A 108 -11.53 0.07 14.53
C LYS A 108 -11.79 -1.38 14.12
N SER A 109 -10.94 -1.88 13.24
CA SER A 109 -11.09 -3.14 12.49
C SER A 109 -10.18 -4.27 12.99
N VAL A 110 -9.28 -4.00 13.94
CA VAL A 110 -8.36 -4.99 14.49
C VAL A 110 -9.05 -5.84 15.57
N VAL A 111 -8.79 -7.14 15.53
CA VAL A 111 -9.19 -8.11 16.56
C VAL A 111 -7.98 -8.53 17.38
N LYS A 112 -8.20 -8.76 18.68
CA LYS A 112 -7.16 -9.16 19.65
C LYS A 112 -6.59 -10.54 19.34
N ASP A 113 -7.44 -11.42 18.82
CA ASP A 113 -7.08 -12.79 18.46
C ASP A 113 -7.76 -13.14 17.12
N PRO A 114 -7.04 -13.73 16.16
CA PRO A 114 -7.58 -14.01 14.83
C PRO A 114 -8.67 -15.10 14.81
N LEU A 115 -8.73 -15.96 15.83
CA LEU A 115 -9.68 -17.08 15.94
C LEU A 115 -10.87 -16.74 16.85
N ILE A 116 -10.65 -16.07 17.98
CA ILE A 116 -11.69 -15.64 18.93
C ILE A 116 -12.34 -14.33 18.48
N ARG A 117 -11.60 -13.47 17.77
CA ARG A 117 -12.10 -12.30 17.03
C ARG A 117 -12.74 -11.19 17.87
N GLU A 118 -12.36 -11.04 19.13
CA GLU A 118 -12.77 -9.88 19.94
C GLU A 118 -12.10 -8.60 19.42
N ASN A 119 -12.87 -7.53 19.16
CA ASN A 119 -12.33 -6.27 18.65
C ASN A 119 -11.50 -5.51 19.71
N THR A 120 -10.41 -4.87 19.30
CA THR A 120 -9.51 -4.11 20.20
C THR A 120 -10.08 -2.74 20.58
N LYS A 121 -11.06 -2.24 19.81
CA LYS A 121 -11.76 -0.96 19.96
C LYS A 121 -10.91 0.29 19.73
N ASP A 122 -9.63 0.12 19.39
CA ASP A 122 -8.70 1.20 19.10
C ASP A 122 -7.87 1.00 17.81
N ASN A 123 -8.10 -0.09 17.07
CA ASN A 123 -7.37 -0.46 15.85
C ASN A 123 -5.88 -0.77 16.05
N THR A 124 -5.44 -1.02 17.29
CA THR A 124 -4.10 -1.52 17.62
C THR A 124 -4.12 -3.03 17.89
N PRO A 125 -3.00 -3.76 17.78
CA PRO A 125 -1.66 -3.29 17.39
C PRO A 125 -1.57 -2.93 15.89
N ALA A 126 -0.67 -2.02 15.58
CA ALA A 126 -0.23 -1.74 14.21
C ALA A 126 0.83 -2.77 13.77
N THR A 127 0.97 -2.99 12.47
CA THR A 127 2.11 -3.74 11.92
C THR A 127 3.26 -2.78 11.70
N ILE A 128 4.39 -2.98 12.39
CA ILE A 128 5.54 -2.06 12.34
C ILE A 128 6.73 -2.75 11.67
N HIS A 129 7.37 -2.04 10.75
CA HIS A 129 8.56 -2.48 10.05
C HIS A 129 9.68 -1.47 10.26
N TYR A 130 10.72 -1.87 10.99
CA TYR A 130 11.91 -1.05 11.22
C TYR A 130 12.99 -1.34 10.19
N SER A 131 13.66 -0.30 9.72
CA SER A 131 14.84 -0.36 8.86
C SER A 131 15.86 0.65 9.37
N ILE A 132 17.11 0.22 9.55
CA ILE A 132 18.21 1.13 9.90
C ILE A 132 18.86 1.63 8.62
N VAL A 133 18.98 2.95 8.48
CA VAL A 133 19.57 3.63 7.32
C VAL A 133 20.68 4.59 7.76
N SER A 134 21.52 5.05 6.83
CA SER A 134 22.55 6.05 7.16
C SER A 134 21.94 7.42 7.45
N GLY A 135 22.63 8.23 8.26
CA GLY A 135 22.21 9.60 8.60
C GLY A 135 21.51 9.72 9.95
N ASP A 136 20.91 10.89 10.19
CA ASP A 136 20.29 11.29 11.46
C ASP A 136 18.80 11.68 11.31
N GLU A 137 18.16 11.28 10.22
CA GLU A 137 16.73 11.49 9.97
C GLU A 137 15.92 10.24 10.30
N VAL A 138 14.63 10.44 10.60
CA VAL A 138 13.66 9.34 10.69
C VAL A 138 12.56 9.55 9.67
N LYS A 139 12.50 8.70 8.66
CA LYS A 139 11.41 8.70 7.70
C LYS A 139 10.33 7.72 8.14
N ILE A 140 9.14 8.25 8.36
CA ILE A 140 7.94 7.52 8.76
C ILE A 140 7.03 7.41 7.54
N THR A 141 6.57 6.21 7.22
CA THR A 141 5.48 5.99 6.27
C THR A 141 4.34 5.26 6.96
N VAL A 142 3.17 5.88 7.02
CA VAL A 142 1.94 5.27 7.54
C VAL A 142 1.08 4.87 6.35
N ALA A 143 0.79 3.59 6.20
CA ALA A 143 0.01 3.03 5.08
C ALA A 143 -1.15 2.18 5.62
N PRO A 144 -2.32 2.77 5.94
CA PRO A 144 -3.47 2.02 6.44
C PRO A 144 -4.03 1.09 5.37
N LYS A 145 -3.92 -0.22 5.58
CA LYS A 145 -4.21 -1.21 4.55
C LYS A 145 -5.59 -1.84 4.74
N GLY A 146 -6.47 -1.66 3.76
CA GLY A 146 -7.79 -2.30 3.73
C GLY A 146 -7.67 -3.80 3.45
N PHE A 147 -8.47 -4.61 4.16
CA PHE A 147 -8.32 -6.07 4.11
C PHE A 147 -9.03 -6.73 2.92
N GLY A 148 -9.95 -6.02 2.26
CA GLY A 148 -10.52 -6.47 0.98
C GLY A 148 -9.43 -6.71 -0.07
N SER A 149 -8.55 -5.72 -0.26
CA SER A 149 -7.40 -5.85 -1.16
C SER A 149 -6.26 -6.68 -0.57
N GLU A 150 -6.06 -6.65 0.76
CA GLU A 150 -5.03 -7.48 1.41
C GLU A 150 -5.22 -8.96 1.14
N ASN A 151 -6.44 -9.45 1.30
CA ASN A 151 -6.79 -10.86 1.13
C ASN A 151 -6.62 -11.36 -0.32
N MET A 152 -6.47 -10.44 -1.29
CA MET A 152 -6.22 -10.76 -2.69
C MET A 152 -4.73 -10.83 -3.04
N SER A 153 -3.84 -10.61 -2.06
CA SER A 153 -2.39 -10.69 -2.25
C SER A 153 -1.90 -12.14 -2.23
N ARG A 154 -0.80 -12.43 -2.93
CA ARG A 154 -0.26 -13.79 -3.11
C ARG A 154 1.26 -13.81 -3.02
N VAL A 155 1.81 -14.92 -2.55
CA VAL A 155 3.23 -15.26 -2.63
C VAL A 155 3.40 -16.50 -3.48
N PHE A 156 4.31 -16.44 -4.44
CA PHE A 156 4.67 -17.51 -5.36
C PHE A 156 6.15 -17.86 -5.14
N MET A 157 6.41 -19.14 -4.87
CA MET A 157 7.76 -19.66 -4.73
C MET A 157 8.17 -20.31 -6.06
N LEU A 158 8.64 -19.50 -7.00
CA LEU A 158 9.00 -19.95 -8.34
C LEU A 158 10.39 -20.61 -8.35
N LYS A 159 10.62 -21.41 -9.39
CA LYS A 159 11.94 -21.97 -9.70
C LYS A 159 12.73 -20.95 -10.54
N PRO A 160 14.06 -20.89 -10.42
CA PRO A 160 14.89 -20.04 -11.28
C PRO A 160 14.65 -20.27 -12.79
N ALA A 161 14.33 -21.51 -13.17
CA ALA A 161 14.02 -21.89 -14.56
C ALA A 161 12.73 -21.26 -15.11
N ASP A 162 11.81 -20.80 -14.25
CA ASP A 162 10.59 -20.10 -14.68
C ASP A 162 10.94 -18.70 -15.23
N GLY A 163 12.06 -18.12 -14.79
CA GLY A 163 12.61 -16.88 -15.32
C GLY A 163 11.65 -15.69 -15.27
N ILE A 164 11.91 -14.69 -16.11
CA ILE A 164 11.14 -13.44 -16.17
C ILE A 164 9.68 -13.70 -16.57
N GLU A 165 9.43 -14.60 -17.53
CA GLU A 165 8.05 -14.88 -17.96
C GLU A 165 7.24 -15.60 -16.87
N GLY A 166 7.87 -16.46 -16.07
CA GLY A 166 7.25 -17.03 -14.88
C GLY A 166 6.80 -15.97 -13.88
N VAL A 167 7.66 -14.98 -13.63
CA VAL A 167 7.34 -13.83 -12.75
C VAL A 167 6.15 -13.04 -13.31
N LYS A 168 6.19 -12.67 -14.59
CA LYS A 168 5.10 -11.93 -15.24
C LYS A 168 3.77 -12.69 -15.17
N ASN A 169 3.81 -14.01 -15.40
CA ASN A 169 2.64 -14.87 -15.31
C ASN A 169 2.10 -15.00 -13.87
N ALA A 170 2.97 -15.02 -12.86
CA ALA A 170 2.57 -15.01 -11.46
C ALA A 170 1.83 -13.71 -11.10
N ILE A 171 2.35 -12.57 -11.56
CA ILE A 171 1.72 -11.25 -11.33
C ILE A 171 0.35 -11.18 -12.00
N LEU A 172 0.25 -11.60 -13.26
CA LEU A 172 -1.03 -11.62 -13.98
C LEU A 172 -2.04 -12.59 -13.36
N THR A 173 -1.58 -13.74 -12.86
CA THR A 173 -2.43 -14.70 -12.14
C THR A 173 -3.01 -14.05 -10.88
N ALA A 174 -2.17 -13.42 -10.05
CA ALA A 174 -2.63 -12.74 -8.84
C ALA A 174 -3.68 -11.64 -9.14
N VAL A 175 -3.49 -10.86 -10.20
CA VAL A 175 -4.44 -9.82 -10.61
C VAL A 175 -5.76 -10.41 -11.11
N LYS A 176 -5.71 -11.49 -11.89
CA LYS A 176 -6.90 -12.19 -12.36
C LYS A 176 -7.69 -12.83 -11.22
N ASP A 177 -6.98 -13.46 -10.28
CA ASP A 177 -7.57 -14.06 -9.08
C ASP A 177 -8.21 -13.01 -8.16
N ALA A 178 -7.58 -11.84 -8.05
CA ALA A 178 -8.14 -10.69 -7.33
C ALA A 178 -9.44 -10.22 -7.98
N GLY A 179 -9.42 -10.04 -9.30
CA GLY A 179 -10.58 -9.68 -10.11
C GLY A 179 -11.35 -8.48 -9.52
N PRO A 180 -12.69 -8.57 -9.39
CA PRO A 180 -13.50 -7.49 -8.80
C PRO A 180 -13.28 -7.31 -7.28
N ASN A 181 -12.77 -8.33 -6.58
CA ASN A 181 -12.74 -8.36 -5.11
C ASN A 181 -11.73 -7.36 -4.49
N ALA A 182 -10.84 -6.81 -5.29
CA ALA A 182 -9.86 -5.81 -4.86
C ALA A 182 -10.28 -4.36 -5.18
N CYS A 183 -11.55 -4.11 -5.50
CA CYS A 183 -12.10 -2.78 -5.81
C CYS A 183 -11.24 -1.99 -6.82
N PRO A 184 -11.05 -2.50 -8.06
CA PRO A 184 -10.23 -1.84 -9.08
C PRO A 184 -10.79 -0.44 -9.45
N PRO A 185 -9.95 0.48 -9.96
CA PRO A 185 -8.61 0.21 -10.46
C PRO A 185 -7.57 0.02 -9.33
N MET A 186 -6.73 -1.01 -9.46
CA MET A 186 -5.79 -1.42 -8.41
C MET A 186 -4.40 -0.80 -8.57
N VAL A 187 -3.65 -0.70 -7.47
CA VAL A 187 -2.19 -0.52 -7.50
C VAL A 187 -1.55 -1.85 -7.14
N VAL A 188 -0.63 -2.33 -7.98
CA VAL A 188 -0.01 -3.65 -7.85
C VAL A 188 1.42 -3.48 -7.36
N GLY A 189 1.67 -3.83 -6.10
CA GLY A 189 3.01 -3.86 -5.52
C GLY A 189 3.61 -5.25 -5.68
N VAL A 190 4.86 -5.34 -6.15
CA VAL A 190 5.54 -6.61 -6.40
C VAL A 190 6.91 -6.61 -5.73
N GLY A 191 7.24 -7.71 -5.07
CA GLY A 191 8.55 -7.98 -4.52
C GLY A 191 9.14 -9.23 -5.17
N ILE A 192 10.31 -9.13 -5.79
CA ILE A 192 11.00 -10.24 -6.46
C ILE A 192 12.34 -10.50 -5.75
N GLY A 193 12.59 -11.75 -5.37
CA GLY A 193 13.83 -12.16 -4.71
C GLY A 193 13.77 -12.07 -3.18
N GLY A 194 14.93 -12.16 -2.53
CA GLY A 194 15.02 -12.36 -1.09
C GLY A 194 14.56 -13.76 -0.67
N THR A 195 13.74 -13.80 0.37
CA THR A 195 13.13 -14.99 0.99
C THR A 195 11.61 -14.83 1.01
N PHE A 196 10.88 -15.82 1.56
CA PHE A 196 9.43 -15.82 1.65
C PHE A 196 8.87 -14.51 2.24
N GLU A 197 9.40 -14.10 3.38
CA GLU A 197 9.00 -12.90 4.11
C GLU A 197 9.53 -11.60 3.48
N LYS A 198 10.76 -11.63 2.92
CA LYS A 198 11.38 -10.43 2.33
C LYS A 198 10.66 -10.00 1.04
N CYS A 199 10.26 -10.94 0.18
CA CYS A 199 9.50 -10.59 -1.01
C CYS A 199 8.14 -9.97 -0.65
N ALA A 200 7.45 -10.52 0.35
CA ALA A 200 6.17 -9.98 0.83
C ALA A 200 6.31 -8.56 1.40
N LEU A 201 7.34 -8.31 2.21
CA LEU A 201 7.66 -6.97 2.73
C LEU A 201 7.93 -5.97 1.59
N MET A 202 8.75 -6.36 0.60
CA MET A 202 9.07 -5.50 -0.54
C MET A 202 7.86 -5.20 -1.41
N ALA A 203 6.96 -6.17 -1.61
CA ALA A 203 5.71 -5.97 -2.32
C ALA A 203 4.81 -4.98 -1.60
N LYS A 204 4.76 -5.03 -0.26
CA LYS A 204 4.05 -4.03 0.54
C LYS A 204 4.67 -2.64 0.40
N GLN A 205 5.99 -2.53 0.49
CA GLN A 205 6.72 -1.26 0.31
C GLN A 205 6.52 -0.69 -1.10
N ALA A 206 6.40 -1.53 -2.12
CA ALA A 206 6.17 -1.08 -3.49
C ALA A 206 4.83 -0.34 -3.66
N LEU A 207 3.84 -0.58 -2.79
CA LEU A 207 2.56 0.14 -2.81
C LEU A 207 2.67 1.60 -2.37
N THR A 208 3.73 1.98 -1.65
CA THR A 208 3.94 3.36 -1.18
C THR A 208 4.85 4.16 -2.12
N ARG A 209 5.19 3.61 -3.30
CA ARG A 209 5.86 4.38 -4.36
C ARG A 209 4.83 5.23 -5.10
N PRO A 210 5.17 6.47 -5.50
CA PRO A 210 4.30 7.29 -6.34
C PRO A 210 3.90 6.55 -7.61
N VAL A 211 2.62 6.57 -7.97
CA VAL A 211 2.09 5.78 -9.10
C VAL A 211 2.54 6.28 -10.47
N ASN A 212 3.11 7.48 -10.53
CA ASN A 212 3.69 8.09 -11.72
C ASN A 212 5.21 7.91 -11.83
N GLU A 213 5.83 7.16 -10.90
CA GLU A 213 7.26 6.89 -10.89
C GLU A 213 7.58 5.43 -11.19
N HIS A 214 8.61 5.22 -12.00
CA HIS A 214 9.10 3.89 -12.40
C HIS A 214 10.44 3.56 -11.77
N SER A 215 10.77 2.27 -11.78
CA SER A 215 12.07 1.79 -11.32
C SER A 215 13.22 2.45 -12.08
N THR A 216 14.29 2.77 -11.37
CA THR A 216 15.54 3.24 -11.98
C THR A 216 16.32 2.11 -12.66
N ILE A 217 15.92 0.84 -12.43
CA ILE A 217 16.51 -0.34 -13.06
C ILE A 217 15.80 -0.59 -14.40
N PRO A 218 16.50 -0.53 -15.56
CA PRO A 218 15.86 -0.53 -16.88
C PRO A 218 14.93 -1.72 -17.15
N TYR A 219 15.37 -2.95 -16.90
CA TYR A 219 14.54 -4.14 -17.18
C TYR A 219 13.32 -4.24 -16.24
N VAL A 220 13.41 -3.64 -15.05
CA VAL A 220 12.30 -3.61 -14.09
C VAL A 220 11.27 -2.59 -14.55
N LYS A 221 11.71 -1.40 -14.99
CA LYS A 221 10.84 -0.39 -15.59
C LYS A 221 10.08 -0.94 -16.79
N GLU A 222 10.77 -1.58 -17.73
CA GLU A 222 10.14 -2.21 -18.90
C GLU A 222 9.07 -3.24 -18.47
N MET A 223 9.35 -4.01 -17.40
CA MET A 223 8.40 -4.97 -16.85
C MET A 223 7.20 -4.31 -16.16
N GLU A 224 7.39 -3.21 -15.43
CA GLU A 224 6.32 -2.41 -14.82
C GLU A 224 5.35 -1.90 -15.91
N GLU A 225 5.89 -1.30 -16.97
CA GLU A 225 5.12 -0.74 -18.10
C GLU A 225 4.38 -1.84 -18.88
N GLU A 226 5.08 -2.92 -19.24
CA GLU A 226 4.49 -4.06 -19.97
C GLU A 226 3.35 -4.71 -19.15
N LEU A 227 3.56 -4.93 -17.85
CA LEU A 227 2.56 -5.57 -17.00
C LEU A 227 1.35 -4.67 -16.79
N LEU A 228 1.53 -3.36 -16.63
CA LEU A 228 0.40 -2.44 -16.53
C LEU A 228 -0.47 -2.51 -17.79
N GLU A 229 0.13 -2.51 -18.98
CA GLU A 229 -0.60 -2.66 -20.23
C GLU A 229 -1.32 -4.01 -20.31
N ARG A 230 -0.64 -5.11 -19.97
CA ARG A 230 -1.22 -6.46 -19.99
C ARG A 230 -2.35 -6.62 -18.98
N ILE A 231 -2.24 -6.04 -17.79
CA ILE A 231 -3.29 -6.03 -16.77
C ILE A 231 -4.51 -5.25 -17.26
N ASN A 232 -4.32 -4.08 -17.86
CA ASN A 232 -5.42 -3.28 -18.39
C ASN A 232 -6.13 -3.95 -19.58
N LYS A 233 -5.41 -4.77 -20.37
CA LYS A 233 -6.00 -5.64 -21.41
C LYS A 233 -6.83 -6.80 -20.88
N THR A 234 -6.81 -7.11 -19.57
CA THR A 234 -7.66 -8.17 -19.00
C THR A 234 -9.15 -7.84 -19.05
N GLY A 235 -9.50 -6.54 -19.14
CA GLY A 235 -10.89 -6.12 -19.21
C GLY A 235 -11.67 -6.23 -17.90
N ILE A 236 -11.02 -6.47 -16.75
CA ILE A 236 -11.68 -6.46 -15.43
C ILE A 236 -12.32 -5.09 -15.17
N GLY A 237 -11.54 -4.02 -15.42
CA GLY A 237 -12.02 -2.63 -15.42
C GLY A 237 -12.43 -2.07 -14.06
N PRO A 238 -12.87 -0.80 -14.01
CA PRO A 238 -13.29 -0.13 -12.78
C PRO A 238 -14.43 -0.88 -12.07
N GLY A 239 -14.32 -1.05 -10.75
CA GLY A 239 -15.27 -1.81 -9.94
C GLY A 239 -15.38 -3.30 -10.28
N GLY A 240 -14.61 -3.79 -11.26
CA GLY A 240 -14.71 -5.16 -11.77
C GLY A 240 -15.91 -5.39 -12.69
N LEU A 241 -16.45 -4.32 -13.27
CA LEU A 241 -17.65 -4.33 -14.13
C LEU A 241 -17.32 -4.13 -15.62
N GLY A 242 -16.07 -4.34 -16.00
CA GLY A 242 -15.60 -4.16 -17.37
C GLY A 242 -15.06 -2.76 -17.66
N GLY A 243 -14.03 -2.69 -18.50
CA GLY A 243 -13.39 -1.43 -18.86
C GLY A 243 -11.91 -1.62 -19.23
N THR A 244 -11.25 -0.52 -19.56
CA THR A 244 -9.83 -0.51 -19.94
C THR A 244 -8.91 -0.14 -18.80
N THR A 245 -9.44 0.24 -17.63
CA THR A 245 -8.67 0.63 -16.45
C THR A 245 -8.86 -0.39 -15.33
N THR A 246 -8.08 -1.46 -15.36
CA THR A 246 -8.03 -2.46 -14.28
C THR A 246 -7.04 -2.06 -13.20
N ALA A 247 -5.91 -1.46 -13.56
CA ALA A 247 -4.87 -1.01 -12.64
C ALA A 247 -4.36 0.39 -13.01
N LEU A 248 -3.92 1.13 -11.99
CA LEU A 248 -3.32 2.46 -12.11
C LEU A 248 -1.79 2.37 -12.23
N ALA A 249 -1.17 1.44 -11.50
CA ALA A 249 0.28 1.25 -11.51
C ALA A 249 0.69 -0.17 -11.16
N VAL A 250 1.87 -0.55 -11.63
CA VAL A 250 2.61 -1.74 -11.20
C VAL A 250 3.98 -1.26 -10.71
N ASN A 251 4.26 -1.47 -9.44
CA ASN A 251 5.52 -1.07 -8.81
C ASN A 251 6.27 -2.33 -8.40
N ILE A 252 7.50 -2.50 -8.89
CA ILE A 252 8.31 -3.70 -8.67
C ILE A 252 9.57 -3.32 -7.88
N ASN A 253 9.76 -4.00 -6.75
CA ASN A 253 10.98 -3.97 -5.96
C ASN A 253 11.72 -5.31 -6.11
N THR A 254 13.04 -5.26 -6.27
CA THR A 254 13.88 -6.46 -6.44
C THR A 254 14.93 -6.56 -5.33
N TYR A 255 15.30 -7.78 -4.96
CA TYR A 255 16.40 -8.04 -4.02
C TYR A 255 17.19 -9.28 -4.41
N ALA A 256 18.43 -9.37 -3.95
CA ALA A 256 19.24 -10.57 -4.12
C ALA A 256 18.55 -11.80 -3.53
N THR A 257 18.70 -12.96 -4.16
CA THR A 257 18.07 -14.22 -3.72
C THR A 257 19.07 -15.36 -3.79
N HIS A 258 18.76 -16.46 -3.10
CA HIS A 258 19.53 -17.69 -3.23
C HIS A 258 19.38 -18.27 -4.64
N ILE A 259 20.46 -18.80 -5.22
CA ILE A 259 20.50 -19.29 -6.61
C ILE A 259 19.43 -20.35 -6.94
N ALA A 260 18.95 -21.08 -5.93
CA ALA A 260 17.92 -22.11 -6.08
C ALA A 260 16.47 -21.58 -6.03
N GLY A 261 16.25 -20.29 -5.75
CA GLY A 261 14.92 -19.74 -5.52
C GLY A 261 14.62 -18.47 -6.30
N LEU A 262 13.36 -18.32 -6.72
CA LEU A 262 12.81 -17.09 -7.28
C LEU A 262 11.51 -16.71 -6.54
N PRO A 263 11.59 -16.24 -5.28
CA PRO A 263 10.42 -15.79 -4.53
C PRO A 263 9.79 -14.56 -5.18
N VAL A 264 8.47 -14.56 -5.33
CA VAL A 264 7.71 -13.43 -5.86
C VAL A 264 6.49 -13.20 -4.98
N ALA A 265 6.33 -12.01 -4.45
CA ALA A 265 5.09 -11.60 -3.79
C ALA A 265 4.40 -10.52 -4.60
N VAL A 266 3.07 -10.59 -4.64
CA VAL A 266 2.19 -9.60 -5.25
C VAL A 266 1.24 -9.12 -4.16
N ASN A 267 1.38 -7.86 -3.77
CA ASN A 267 0.49 -7.20 -2.84
C ASN A 267 -0.45 -6.27 -3.61
N ILE A 268 -1.76 -6.54 -3.52
CA ILE A 268 -2.77 -5.76 -4.23
C ILE A 268 -3.29 -4.66 -3.29
N CYS A 269 -3.34 -3.43 -3.80
CA CYS A 269 -4.06 -2.33 -3.19
C CYS A 269 -5.23 -1.90 -4.08
N CYS A 270 -6.34 -1.52 -3.46
CA CYS A 270 -7.51 -1.00 -4.18
C CYS A 270 -7.26 0.44 -4.67
N HIS A 271 -8.27 1.05 -5.27
CA HIS A 271 -8.24 2.47 -5.66
C HIS A 271 -7.98 3.42 -4.48
N VAL A 272 -8.18 2.96 -3.23
CA VAL A 272 -7.82 3.69 -2.00
C VAL A 272 -6.39 3.32 -1.57
N ASN A 273 -5.42 3.51 -2.47
CA ASN A 273 -4.00 3.30 -2.14
C ASN A 273 -3.46 4.46 -1.28
N ARG A 274 -3.83 4.46 0.00
CA ARG A 274 -3.52 5.52 0.93
C ARG A 274 -2.23 5.30 1.71
N HIS A 275 -1.45 6.36 1.81
CA HIS A 275 -0.28 6.43 2.66
C HIS A 275 0.09 7.90 2.91
N ALA A 276 0.78 8.16 4.01
CA ALA A 276 1.40 9.45 4.30
C ALA A 276 2.87 9.22 4.63
N VAL A 277 3.73 10.18 4.28
CA VAL A 277 5.17 10.13 4.51
C VAL A 277 5.62 11.40 5.21
N ARG A 278 6.40 11.26 6.28
CA ARG A 278 7.03 12.38 7.00
C ARG A 278 8.48 12.06 7.32
N VAL A 279 9.32 13.10 7.36
CA VAL A 279 10.71 13.00 7.81
C VAL A 279 10.84 13.83 9.07
N LEU A 280 11.29 13.18 10.14
CA LEU A 280 11.64 13.84 11.40
C LEU A 280 13.10 14.20 11.39
#